data_AF-A0ABD5MRS3-F1
#
_entry.id   AF-A0ABD5MRS3-F1
#
_cell.length_a   1.000
_cell.length_b   1.000
_cell.length_c   1.000
_cell.angle_alpha   90.00
_cell.angle_beta   90.00
_cell.angle_gamma   90.00
#
_symmetry.space_group_name_H-M   'P 1'
#
loop_
_entity.id
_entity.type
_entity.pdbx_description
1 polymer ?
#
loop_
_entity_poly.entity_id
_entity_poly.type
_entity_poly.pdbx_seq_one_letter_code
_entity_poly.pdbx_strand_id
1 'polypeptide(L)'
;MRMELRVCKHCLAGEHGNPSKTEVSKDMVECAETVREYKDLIGLDSIYITKVSEGDSGAAQALPAVVASIEGNQIQLSDTQLVMEDDDGNMLVYPEPKDILEVLTRNIQQINTHTSNDVTVDLSEEALSLGVEA
;
A
#
# COMPACT_ATOMS: atom_id res chain seq x y z
N MET A 1 6.62 -6.54 13.72
CA MET A 1 5.56 -6.44 12.68
C MET A 1 6.17 -6.06 11.33
N ARG A 2 5.73 -6.70 10.24
CA ARG A 2 6.22 -6.48 8.86
C ARG A 2 5.09 -6.04 7.93
N MET A 3 5.40 -5.22 6.93
CA MET A 3 4.43 -4.77 5.92
C MET A 3 4.97 -4.94 4.49
N GLU A 4 4.09 -5.19 3.54
CA GLU A 4 4.40 -5.19 2.11
C GLU A 4 3.27 -4.49 1.33
N LEU A 5 3.59 -3.34 0.73
CA LEU A 5 2.74 -2.73 -0.29
C LEU A 5 3.07 -3.35 -1.65
N ARG A 6 2.06 -3.87 -2.32
CA ARG A 6 2.15 -4.30 -3.72
C ARG A 6 1.36 -3.36 -4.58
N VAL A 7 1.95 -3.00 -5.70
CA VAL A 7 1.35 -2.07 -6.64
C VAL A 7 1.59 -2.56 -8.06
N CYS A 8 0.57 -2.48 -8.90
CA CYS A 8 0.74 -2.73 -10.32
C CYS A 8 1.75 -1.74 -10.92
N LYS A 9 2.85 -2.27 -11.47
CA LYS A 9 3.94 -1.52 -12.10
C LYS A 9 3.42 -0.62 -13.22
N HIS A 10 2.49 -1.13 -14.02
CA HIS A 10 1.93 -0.42 -15.17
C HIS A 10 0.95 0.67 -14.75
N CYS A 11 0.18 0.48 -13.66
CA CYS A 11 -0.63 1.54 -13.06
C CYS A 11 0.26 2.67 -12.54
N LEU A 12 1.32 2.31 -11.79
CA LEU A 12 2.27 3.29 -11.26
C LEU A 12 2.99 4.08 -12.38
N ALA A 13 3.26 3.43 -13.51
CA ALA A 13 3.89 4.05 -14.67
C ALA A 13 2.90 4.82 -15.59
N GLY A 14 1.60 4.73 -15.34
CA GLY A 14 0.56 5.31 -16.20
C GLY A 14 0.32 4.57 -17.53
N GLU A 15 0.91 3.39 -17.70
CA GLU A 15 0.87 2.61 -18.94
C GLU A 15 -0.50 1.98 -19.22
N HIS A 16 -1.35 1.83 -18.20
CA HIS A 16 -2.75 1.43 -18.37
C HIS A 16 -3.67 2.57 -18.85
N GLY A 17 -3.15 3.79 -19.03
CA GLY A 17 -3.93 4.91 -19.55
C GLY A 17 -5.05 5.41 -18.62
N ASN A 18 -4.92 5.16 -17.32
CA ASN A 18 -5.85 5.67 -16.30
C ASN A 18 -5.11 6.63 -15.35
N PRO A 19 -5.15 7.95 -15.61
CA PRO A 19 -4.43 8.94 -14.80
C PRO A 19 -4.84 8.91 -13.32
N SER A 20 -6.13 8.75 -13.03
CA SER A 20 -6.61 8.71 -11.65
C SER A 20 -6.04 7.52 -10.87
N LYS A 21 -6.04 6.32 -11.45
CA LYS A 21 -5.36 5.16 -10.83
C LYS A 21 -3.86 5.36 -10.69
N THR A 22 -3.26 6.13 -11.59
CA THR A 22 -1.81 6.42 -11.58
C THR A 22 -1.45 7.30 -10.39
N GLU A 23 -2.19 8.39 -10.15
CA GLU A 23 -1.96 9.28 -9.01
C GLU A 23 -2.19 8.55 -7.69
N VAL A 24 -3.29 7.83 -7.54
CA VAL A 24 -3.54 7.00 -6.33
C VAL A 24 -2.43 5.96 -6.11
N SER A 25 -1.88 5.37 -7.18
CA SER A 25 -0.76 4.42 -7.07
C SER A 25 0.53 5.09 -6.61
N LYS A 26 0.80 6.32 -7.04
CA LYS A 26 1.95 7.11 -6.58
C LYS A 26 1.80 7.48 -5.11
N ASP A 27 0.63 7.94 -4.71
CA ASP A 27 0.33 8.31 -3.32
C ASP A 27 0.55 7.14 -2.37
N MET A 28 0.05 5.95 -2.72
CA MET A 28 0.29 4.74 -1.91
C MET A 28 1.78 4.44 -1.77
N VAL A 29 2.56 4.56 -2.86
CA VAL A 29 4.00 4.34 -2.82
C VAL A 29 4.69 5.39 -1.97
N GLU A 30 4.36 6.67 -2.15
CA GLU A 30 4.94 7.77 -1.38
C GLU A 30 4.66 7.62 0.11
N CYS A 31 3.42 7.32 0.50
CA CYS A 31 3.10 7.03 1.88
C CYS A 31 3.91 5.84 2.41
N ALA A 32 3.98 4.74 1.67
CA ALA A 32 4.77 3.57 2.10
C ALA A 32 6.27 3.87 2.21
N GLU A 33 6.83 4.71 1.34
CA GLU A 33 8.23 5.13 1.41
C GLU A 33 8.49 6.00 2.64
N THR A 34 7.59 6.94 2.93
CA THR A 34 7.64 7.77 4.14
C THR A 34 7.55 6.91 5.39
N VAL A 35 6.56 6.01 5.49
CA VAL A 35 6.45 5.09 6.65
C VAL A 35 7.72 4.23 6.77
N ARG A 36 8.30 3.79 5.65
CA ARG A 36 9.55 2.99 5.65
C ARG A 36 10.73 3.75 6.23
N GLU A 37 10.84 5.05 5.96
CA GLU A 37 11.90 5.91 6.50
C GLU A 37 11.84 5.99 8.04
N TYR A 38 10.63 6.05 8.60
CA TYR A 38 10.38 6.25 10.03
C TYR A 38 9.94 4.98 10.77
N LYS A 39 10.03 3.82 10.12
CA LYS A 39 9.46 2.53 10.58
C LYS A 39 9.82 2.18 12.04
N ASP A 40 11.04 2.51 12.46
CA ASP A 40 11.55 2.16 13.79
C ASP A 40 10.82 2.95 14.91
N LEU A 41 10.24 4.11 14.61
CA LEU A 41 9.48 4.92 15.57
C LEU A 41 8.14 4.28 15.95
N ILE A 42 7.59 3.44 15.08
CA ILE A 42 6.28 2.80 15.27
C ILE A 42 6.40 1.27 15.40
N GLY A 43 7.60 0.75 15.63
CA GLY A 43 7.83 -0.68 15.90
C GLY A 43 7.66 -1.58 14.68
N LEU A 44 7.84 -1.05 13.46
CA LEU A 44 7.82 -1.83 12.23
C LEU A 44 9.23 -2.35 11.89
N ASP A 45 9.36 -3.67 11.76
CA ASP A 45 10.63 -4.31 11.43
C ASP A 45 11.05 -3.97 9.99
N SER A 46 10.10 -4.04 9.06
CA SER A 46 10.35 -3.88 7.63
C SER A 46 9.09 -3.46 6.88
N ILE A 47 9.28 -2.63 5.86
CA ILE A 47 8.25 -2.28 4.88
C ILE A 47 8.82 -2.53 3.49
N TYR A 48 8.19 -3.43 2.76
CA TYR A 48 8.53 -3.78 1.39
C TYR A 48 7.58 -3.07 0.42
N ILE A 49 8.10 -2.63 -0.72
CA ILE A 49 7.30 -2.04 -1.80
C ILE A 49 7.60 -2.86 -3.06
N THR A 50 6.66 -3.69 -3.45
CA THR A 50 6.82 -4.67 -4.54
C THR A 50 6.00 -4.21 -5.74
N LYS A 51 6.67 -3.96 -6.86
CA LYS A 51 6.02 -3.59 -8.13
C LYS A 51 5.75 -4.87 -8.91
N VAL A 52 4.48 -5.19 -9.15
CA VAL A 52 4.07 -6.42 -9.85
C VAL A 52 3.65 -6.12 -11.29
N SER A 53 3.85 -7.07 -12.20
CA SER A 53 3.34 -6.99 -13.58
C SER A 53 2.12 -7.88 -13.74
N GLU A 54 1.24 -7.56 -14.71
CA GLU A 54 0.08 -8.39 -15.03
C GLU A 54 0.51 -9.83 -15.34
N GLY A 55 -0.18 -10.81 -14.75
CA GLY A 55 0.12 -12.23 -14.93
C GLY A 55 1.35 -12.73 -14.19
N ASP A 56 2.05 -11.85 -13.46
CA ASP A 56 3.05 -12.29 -12.50
C ASP A 56 2.32 -12.97 -11.34
N SER A 57 2.68 -14.22 -11.05
CA SER A 57 2.04 -15.05 -10.00
C SER A 57 2.09 -14.44 -8.60
N GLY A 58 2.82 -13.33 -8.45
CA GLY A 58 3.17 -12.78 -7.16
C GLY A 58 4.24 -13.59 -6.43
N ALA A 59 4.86 -14.60 -7.02
CA ALA A 59 5.73 -15.53 -6.30
C ALA A 59 7.11 -14.98 -5.85
N ALA A 60 7.30 -13.66 -5.84
CA ALA A 60 8.50 -12.98 -5.32
C ALA A 60 8.15 -11.95 -4.23
N GLN A 61 7.25 -12.34 -3.31
CA GLN A 61 6.70 -11.47 -2.28
C GLN A 61 7.42 -11.65 -0.95
N ALA A 62 7.62 -10.54 -0.24
CA ALA A 62 8.22 -10.58 1.09
C ALA A 62 7.31 -11.26 2.12
N LEU A 63 5.98 -11.20 1.90
CA LEU A 63 4.96 -11.83 2.73
C LEU A 63 4.10 -12.81 1.90
N PRO A 64 3.81 -14.04 2.37
CA PRO A 64 3.18 -15.09 1.56
C PRO A 64 1.64 -15.03 1.57
N ALA A 65 1.05 -13.88 1.26
CA ALA A 65 -0.41 -13.72 1.14
C ALA A 65 -0.79 -13.28 -0.27
N VAL A 66 -1.89 -13.75 -0.85
CA VAL A 66 -2.42 -13.30 -2.14
C VAL A 66 -3.94 -13.19 -2.03
N VAL A 67 -4.50 -12.06 -2.44
CA VAL A 67 -5.95 -11.86 -2.53
C VAL A 67 -6.45 -12.17 -3.92
N ALA A 68 -7.54 -12.93 -3.97
CA ALA A 68 -8.32 -13.20 -5.17
C ALA A 68 -9.78 -12.85 -4.93
N SER A 69 -10.45 -12.31 -5.94
CA SER A 69 -11.88 -12.04 -5.95
C SER A 69 -12.55 -12.80 -7.09
N ILE A 70 -13.88 -12.92 -7.02
CA ILE A 70 -14.69 -13.47 -8.11
C ILE A 70 -15.56 -12.35 -8.65
N GLU A 71 -15.36 -12.00 -9.92
CA GLU A 71 -16.16 -10.99 -10.61
C GLU A 71 -16.52 -11.54 -12.00
N GLY A 72 -17.79 -11.40 -12.40
CA GLY A 72 -18.24 -11.89 -13.71
C GLY A 72 -18.04 -13.40 -13.94
N ASN A 73 -18.06 -14.21 -12.86
CA ASN A 73 -17.76 -15.65 -12.90
C ASN A 73 -16.32 -15.99 -13.34
N GLN A 74 -15.39 -15.04 -13.18
CA GLN A 74 -13.95 -15.23 -13.36
C GLN A 74 -13.21 -14.94 -12.05
N ILE A 75 -12.11 -15.66 -11.82
CA ILE A 75 -11.20 -15.37 -10.71
C ILE A 75 -10.28 -14.24 -11.16
N GLN A 76 -10.24 -13.16 -10.37
CA GLN A 76 -9.29 -12.07 -10.56
C GLN A 76 -8.32 -12.03 -9.37
N LEU A 77 -7.04 -11.84 -9.66
CA LEU A 77 -6.02 -11.63 -8.64
C LEU A 77 -5.85 -10.12 -8.41
N SER A 78 -5.65 -9.72 -7.15
CA SER A 78 -5.39 -8.32 -6.84
C SER A 78 -3.92 -7.98 -7.09
N ASP A 79 -3.66 -7.21 -8.14
CA ASP A 79 -2.32 -6.70 -8.46
C ASP A 79 -1.84 -5.66 -7.43
N THR A 80 -2.77 -4.93 -6.82
CA THR A 80 -2.49 -3.96 -5.76
C THR A 80 -3.06 -4.48 -4.44
N GLN A 81 -2.25 -4.47 -3.38
CA GLN A 81 -2.67 -4.86 -2.02
C GLN A 81 -1.63 -4.40 -0.99
N LEU A 82 -2.07 -4.11 0.23
CA LEU A 82 -1.18 -3.98 1.40
C LEU A 82 -1.33 -5.21 2.27
N VAL A 83 -0.20 -5.85 2.58
CA VAL A 83 -0.14 -7.02 3.45
C VAL A 83 0.62 -6.66 4.71
N MET A 84 0.10 -7.04 5.88
CA MET A 84 0.77 -6.86 7.17
C MET A 84 0.84 -8.19 7.90
N GLU A 85 1.97 -8.45 8.55
CA GLU A 85 2.17 -9.58 9.46
C GLU A 85 2.51 -9.06 10.85
N ASP A 86 1.71 -9.43 11.85
CA ASP A 86 1.97 -9.09 13.25
C ASP A 86 2.98 -10.05 13.91
N ASP A 87 3.32 -9.77 15.16
CA ASP A 87 4.33 -10.55 15.91
C ASP A 87 3.86 -11.98 16.26
N ASP A 88 2.55 -12.23 16.18
CA ASP A 88 1.94 -13.55 16.37
C ASP A 88 1.85 -14.33 15.04
N GLY A 89 2.26 -13.74 13.91
CA GLY A 89 2.22 -14.32 12.58
C GLY A 89 0.84 -14.24 11.92
N ASN A 90 -0.08 -13.42 12.42
CA ASN A 90 -1.36 -13.18 11.75
C ASN A 90 -1.16 -12.26 10.55
N MET A 91 -1.90 -12.55 9.47
CA MET A 91 -1.85 -11.80 8.23
C MET A 91 -3.10 -10.92 8.10
N LEU A 92 -2.90 -9.61 7.94
CA LEU A 92 -3.94 -8.66 7.55
C LEU A 92 -3.70 -8.26 6.09
N VAL A 93 -4.75 -8.25 5.28
CA VAL A 93 -4.63 -7.88 3.85
C VAL A 93 -5.70 -6.88 3.45
N TYR A 94 -5.26 -5.79 2.84
CA TYR A 94 -6.09 -4.69 2.35
C TYR A 94 -5.95 -4.63 0.82
N PRO A 95 -6.92 -5.13 0.06
CA PRO A 95 -6.87 -5.11 -1.41
C PRO A 95 -7.35 -3.79 -2.01
N GLU A 96 -8.11 -2.99 -1.27
CA GLU A 96 -8.73 -1.76 -1.76
C GLU A 96 -7.81 -0.54 -1.57
N PRO A 97 -7.54 0.27 -2.62
CA PRO A 97 -6.64 1.42 -2.54
C PRO A 97 -6.99 2.42 -1.43
N LYS A 98 -8.29 2.62 -1.16
CA LYS A 98 -8.75 3.48 -0.07
C LYS A 98 -8.24 2.98 1.28
N ASP A 99 -8.48 1.70 1.59
CA ASP A 99 -8.10 1.12 2.88
C ASP A 99 -6.57 1.08 3.03
N ILE A 100 -5.85 0.83 1.92
CA ILE A 100 -4.38 0.91 1.89
C ILE A 100 -3.92 2.31 2.30
N LEU A 101 -4.46 3.35 1.67
CA LEU A 101 -4.10 4.73 1.99
C LEU A 101 -4.46 5.08 3.43
N GLU A 102 -5.64 4.72 3.93
CA GLU A 102 -6.03 4.96 5.33
C GLU A 102 -5.07 4.31 6.34
N VAL A 103 -4.61 3.08 6.06
CA VAL A 103 -3.63 2.42 6.93
C VAL A 103 -2.29 3.13 6.88
N LEU A 104 -1.82 3.51 5.69
CA LEU A 104 -0.54 4.20 5.53
C LEU A 104 -0.55 5.61 6.13
N THR A 105 -1.63 6.40 5.95
CA THR A 105 -1.74 7.73 6.56
C THR A 105 -1.84 7.65 8.07
N ARG A 106 -2.56 6.66 8.64
CA ARG A 106 -2.57 6.43 10.09
C ARG A 106 -1.18 6.08 10.65
N ASN A 107 -0.38 5.32 9.92
CA ASN A 107 1.01 5.08 10.31
C ASN A 107 1.82 6.39 10.33
N ILE A 108 1.64 7.27 9.34
CA ILE A 108 2.27 8.61 9.30
C ILE A 108 1.81 9.47 10.49
N GLN A 109 0.51 9.46 10.81
CA GLN A 109 -0.02 10.17 11.97
C GLN A 109 0.58 9.63 13.28
N GLN A 110 0.72 8.30 13.41
CA GLN A 110 1.38 7.68 14.56
C GLN A 110 2.86 8.09 14.64
N ILE A 111 3.58 8.10 13.52
CA ILE A 111 4.98 8.57 13.45
C ILE A 111 5.10 9.98 14.03
N ASN A 112 4.21 10.91 13.66
CA ASN A 112 4.21 12.29 14.17
C ASN A 112 4.04 12.38 15.70
N THR A 113 3.44 11.37 16.35
CA THR A 113 3.36 11.34 17.82
C THR A 113 4.70 11.00 18.49
N HIS A 114 5.66 10.47 17.73
CA HIS A 114 6.96 9.98 18.21
C HIS A 114 8.16 10.79 17.71
N THR A 115 7.94 11.82 16.89
CA THR A 115 9.00 12.70 16.39
C THR A 115 8.60 14.17 16.50
N SER A 116 9.60 15.06 16.56
CA SER A 116 9.40 16.51 16.42
C SER A 116 9.42 16.98 14.97
N ASN A 117 9.78 16.10 14.03
CA ASN A 117 9.71 16.39 12.61
C ASN A 117 8.24 16.40 12.18
N ASP A 118 7.87 17.35 11.33
CA ASP A 118 6.56 17.35 10.68
C ASP A 118 6.61 16.38 9.49
N VAL A 119 6.14 15.15 9.69
CA VAL A 119 6.16 14.09 8.68
C VAL A 119 4.81 14.05 7.99
N THR A 120 4.74 14.52 6.74
CA THR A 120 3.50 14.57 5.97
C THR A 120 3.73 14.06 4.55
N VAL A 121 2.65 13.63 3.91
CA VAL A 121 2.60 13.30 2.48
C VAL A 121 1.41 14.05 1.90
N ASP A 122 1.64 14.75 0.79
CA ASP A 122 0.61 15.53 0.11
C ASP A 122 -0.15 14.62 -0.86
N LEU A 123 -1.33 14.15 -0.44
CA LEU A 123 -2.14 13.24 -1.26
C LEU A 123 -2.76 13.97 -2.45
N SER A 124 -2.82 13.29 -3.60
CA SER A 124 -3.53 13.79 -4.77
C SER A 124 -5.02 14.04 -4.51
N GLU A 125 -5.64 14.91 -5.31
CA GLU A 125 -7.10 15.11 -5.28
C GLU A 125 -7.85 13.79 -5.51
N GLU A 126 -7.29 12.90 -6.34
CA GLU A 126 -7.86 11.59 -6.62
C GLU A 126 -7.86 10.69 -5.39
N ALA A 127 -6.79 10.65 -4.61
CA ALA A 127 -6.76 9.90 -3.35
C ALA A 127 -7.75 10.48 -2.33
N LEU A 128 -7.81 11.81 -2.18
CA LEU A 128 -8.75 12.48 -1.28
C LEU A 128 -10.22 12.21 -1.69
N SER A 129 -10.48 12.09 -3.00
CA SER A 129 -11.83 11.76 -3.51
C SER A 129 -12.32 10.37 -3.10
N LEU A 130 -11.42 9.46 -2.69
CA LEU A 130 -11.77 8.15 -2.12
C LEU A 130 -12.30 8.27 -0.67
N GLY A 131 -12.19 9.46 -0.07
CA GLY A 131 -12.61 9.73 1.31
C GLY A 131 -11.59 9.28 2.33
N VAL A 132 -10.30 9.35 1.99
CA VAL A 132 -9.18 9.14 2.93
C VAL A 132 -9.02 10.40 3.78
N GLU A 133 -8.93 10.25 5.11
CA GLU A 133 -8.56 11.33 6.01
C GLU A 133 -7.02 11.36 6.12
N ALA A 134 -6.40 12.43 5.62
CA ALA A 134 -4.96 12.70 5.72
C ALA A 134 -4.64 13.53 6.97
#